data_AF-A0A0F7TVA0-F1
#
_entry.id   AF-A0A0F7TVA0-F1
#
_cell.length_a   1.000
_cell.length_b   1.000
_cell.length_c   1.000
_cell.angle_alpha   90.00
_cell.angle_beta   90.00
_cell.angle_gamma   90.00
#
_symmetry.space_group_name_H-M   'P 1'
#
loop_
_entity.id
_entity.type
_entity.pdbx_description
1 polymer ?
#
loop_
_entity_poly.entity_id
_entity_poly.type
_entity_poly.pdbx_seq_one_letter_code
_entity_poly.pdbx_strand_id
1 'polypeptide(L)'
;MKSGPVGCIVFLRTQQLLLQHAFSNLPHHREQVDMPLTTPTPSAAIASAIAGRLPGFAYAQGAEVTIRDTPRHGEPGIYEARNGELALSTQGTTQAQRSFLADIFQGEFKGYAGQHALYFTTQCPTLHIPSYLALSSTVDHKATSNPALADIQRLTKLAGIVPILSQGKSFATVESSIRLAIGGWCKEGFNWPAWIGSDEATTLRDPDRLDQATPAQLEKLLTAMQRQDRFADGTIETAYSSGLIRRIAQRAAAILQQS
;
A
#
# COMPACT_ATOMS: atom_id res chain seq x y z
N MET A 1 -50.67 -14.17 24.31
CA MET A 1 -50.99 -14.09 22.86
C MET A 1 -50.07 -13.06 22.21
N LYS A 2 -49.47 -13.43 21.07
CA LYS A 2 -48.51 -12.69 20.19
C LYS A 2 -47.10 -12.49 20.79
N SER A 3 -46.01 -13.20 20.44
CA SER A 3 -45.38 -13.73 19.20
C SER A 3 -44.39 -12.79 18.49
N GLY A 4 -43.10 -12.89 18.88
CA GLY A 4 -41.86 -12.89 18.05
C GLY A 4 -41.40 -11.63 17.28
N PRO A 5 -40.14 -11.61 16.75
CA PRO A 5 -39.08 -12.63 16.88
C PRO A 5 -37.75 -12.14 17.51
N VAL A 6 -37.05 -13.14 18.05
CA VAL A 6 -35.63 -13.18 18.47
C VAL A 6 -34.87 -13.95 17.39
N GLY A 7 -33.63 -13.56 17.08
CA GLY A 7 -32.65 -14.38 16.33
C GLY A 7 -31.24 -14.09 16.86
N CYS A 8 -30.60 -15.06 17.54
CA CYS A 8 -29.47 -15.89 17.08
C CYS A 8 -28.21 -15.07 16.72
N ILE A 9 -27.01 -15.29 17.27
CA ILE A 9 -26.26 -16.55 17.40
C ILE A 9 -25.26 -16.44 18.58
N VAL A 10 -25.35 -17.36 19.55
CA VAL A 10 -24.25 -17.75 20.46
C VAL A 10 -24.01 -19.23 20.21
N PHE A 11 -23.01 -19.56 19.41
CA PHE A 11 -22.54 -20.94 19.23
C PHE A 11 -21.09 -20.85 18.77
N LEU A 12 -20.14 -20.99 19.69
CA LEU A 12 -18.74 -21.43 19.46
C LEU A 12 -17.98 -21.48 20.80
N ARG A 13 -18.58 -22.11 21.84
CA ARG A 13 -17.83 -22.42 23.08
C ARG A 13 -18.13 -23.77 23.71
N THR A 14 -18.84 -24.65 23.00
CA THR A 14 -19.27 -25.97 23.53
C THR A 14 -18.86 -27.15 22.65
N GLN A 15 -17.96 -26.96 21.68
CA GLN A 15 -17.40 -28.06 20.88
C GLN A 15 -15.94 -28.41 21.21
N GLN A 16 -15.26 -27.63 22.06
CA GLN A 16 -13.86 -27.89 22.40
C GLN A 16 -13.66 -28.75 23.66
N LEU A 17 -14.73 -29.05 24.42
CA LEU A 17 -14.66 -29.83 25.66
C LEU A 17 -15.24 -31.25 25.57
N LEU A 18 -15.74 -31.67 24.40
CA LEU A 18 -16.25 -33.04 24.19
C LEU A 18 -15.33 -33.93 23.34
N LEU A 19 -14.21 -33.40 22.85
CA LEU A 19 -13.22 -34.16 22.06
C LEU A 19 -11.96 -34.59 22.85
N GLN A 20 -11.87 -34.26 24.15
CA GLN A 20 -10.75 -34.69 25.01
C GLN A 20 -11.04 -35.92 25.90
N HIS A 21 -12.23 -36.53 25.80
CA HIS A 21 -12.58 -37.71 26.60
C HIS A 21 -12.91 -39.00 25.83
N ALA A 22 -12.72 -39.04 24.50
CA ALA A 22 -13.14 -40.17 23.66
C ALA A 22 -12.03 -40.87 22.85
N PHE A 23 -10.74 -40.64 23.12
CA PHE A 23 -9.66 -41.41 22.50
C PHE A 23 -8.63 -41.87 23.53
N SER A 24 -8.93 -42.97 24.19
CA SER A 24 -7.94 -43.87 24.77
C SER A 24 -8.22 -45.25 24.21
N ASN A 25 -7.22 -45.82 23.54
CA ASN A 25 -7.15 -47.16 22.93
C ASN A 25 -7.63 -47.29 21.47
N LEU A 26 -6.67 -47.30 20.52
CA LEU A 26 -6.48 -48.27 19.40
C LEU A 26 -5.46 -47.73 18.35
N PRO A 27 -4.84 -48.58 17.52
CA PRO A 27 -3.47 -48.39 17.03
C PRO A 27 -3.34 -47.60 15.72
N HIS A 28 -2.13 -47.11 15.49
CA HIS A 28 -1.71 -46.33 14.33
C HIS A 28 -1.93 -47.04 12.99
N HIS A 29 -2.89 -46.54 12.20
CA HIS A 29 -2.76 -46.49 10.75
C HIS A 29 -2.97 -45.03 10.32
N ARG A 30 -1.91 -44.44 9.76
CA ARG A 30 -1.84 -43.05 9.33
C ARG A 30 -2.22 -42.99 7.85
N GLU A 31 -3.51 -42.77 7.58
CA GLU A 31 -3.97 -42.33 6.26
C GLU A 31 -4.22 -40.82 6.35
N GLN A 32 -3.37 -40.06 5.67
CA GLN A 32 -3.40 -38.60 5.65
C GLN A 32 -4.51 -38.17 4.69
N VAL A 33 -5.68 -37.84 5.24
CA VAL A 33 -6.79 -37.25 4.50
C VAL A 33 -6.53 -35.75 4.39
N ASP A 34 -6.18 -35.29 3.19
CA ASP A 34 -6.14 -33.86 2.84
C ASP A 34 -7.57 -33.29 2.90
N MET A 35 -7.84 -32.44 3.90
CA MET A 35 -8.99 -31.55 3.89
C MET A 35 -8.60 -30.22 3.22
N PRO A 36 -9.34 -29.73 2.21
CA PRO A 36 -9.10 -28.40 1.67
C PRO A 36 -9.60 -27.35 2.66
N LEU A 37 -8.68 -26.65 3.31
CA LEU A 37 -8.97 -25.43 4.08
C LEU A 37 -9.43 -24.33 3.13
N THR A 38 -10.75 -24.15 2.96
CA THR A 38 -11.33 -23.13 2.07
C THR A 38 -11.76 -21.85 2.78
N THR A 39 -11.42 -21.66 4.06
CA THR A 39 -11.59 -20.38 4.77
C THR A 39 -10.32 -20.02 5.54
N PRO A 40 -9.65 -18.91 5.19
CA PRO A 40 -8.46 -18.47 5.93
C PRO A 40 -8.87 -18.10 7.36
N THR A 41 -8.15 -18.61 8.36
CA THR A 41 -8.23 -18.13 9.74
C THR A 41 -7.89 -16.63 9.79
N PRO A 42 -8.42 -15.86 10.77
CA PRO A 42 -8.21 -14.40 10.84
C PRO A 42 -6.73 -13.97 10.74
N SER A 43 -5.83 -14.78 11.29
CA SER A 43 -4.38 -14.59 11.24
C SER A 43 -3.80 -14.70 9.81
N ALA A 44 -4.33 -15.60 8.98
CA ALA A 44 -3.91 -15.76 7.59
C ALA A 44 -4.41 -14.61 6.69
N ALA A 45 -5.61 -14.10 6.93
CA ALA A 45 -6.16 -12.95 6.20
C ALA A 45 -5.36 -11.66 6.48
N ILE A 46 -5.03 -11.40 7.74
CA ILE A 46 -4.22 -10.24 8.16
C ILE A 46 -2.81 -10.34 7.58
N ALA A 47 -2.18 -11.51 7.69
CA ALA A 47 -0.84 -11.72 7.18
C ALA A 47 -0.77 -11.64 5.64
N SER A 48 -1.79 -12.12 4.93
CA SER A 48 -1.91 -11.94 3.47
C SER A 48 -2.09 -10.47 3.10
N ALA A 49 -2.91 -9.73 3.84
CA ALA A 49 -3.12 -8.30 3.63
C ALA A 49 -1.85 -7.47 3.82
N ILE A 50 -1.00 -7.86 4.78
CA ILE A 50 0.29 -7.23 5.07
C ILE A 50 1.35 -7.65 4.03
N ALA A 51 1.43 -8.93 3.68
CA ALA A 51 2.37 -9.46 2.68
C ALA A 51 2.17 -8.82 1.30
N GLY A 52 0.92 -8.58 0.89
CA GLY A 52 0.61 -7.91 -0.38
C GLY A 52 0.98 -6.42 -0.42
N ARG A 53 1.24 -5.79 0.74
CA ARG A 53 1.36 -4.32 0.86
C ARG A 53 2.73 -3.84 1.36
N LEU A 54 3.54 -4.72 1.96
CA LEU A 54 4.89 -4.42 2.44
C LEU A 54 5.90 -5.46 1.91
N PRO A 55 6.48 -5.28 0.71
CA PRO A 55 7.51 -6.17 0.22
C PRO A 55 8.74 -6.12 1.15
N GLY A 56 9.14 -7.30 1.64
CA GLY A 56 10.21 -7.46 2.63
C GLY A 56 9.75 -7.68 4.08
N PHE A 57 8.44 -7.61 4.37
CA PHE A 57 7.89 -7.84 5.72
C PHE A 57 7.27 -9.24 5.95
N ALA A 58 7.15 -10.09 4.92
CA ALA A 58 6.65 -11.45 5.10
C ALA A 58 7.22 -12.44 4.08
N TYR A 59 7.63 -13.60 4.59
CA TYR A 59 7.85 -14.83 3.81
C TYR A 59 6.51 -15.35 3.30
N ALA A 60 6.11 -14.94 2.10
CA ALA A 60 5.11 -15.63 1.30
C ALA A 60 5.86 -16.47 0.26
N GLN A 61 5.93 -17.78 0.48
CA GLN A 61 6.32 -18.70 -0.59
C GLN A 61 5.05 -19.14 -1.31
N GLY A 62 4.56 -18.29 -2.23
CA GLY A 62 3.32 -18.54 -2.97
C GLY A 62 2.06 -18.11 -2.22
N ALA A 63 0.94 -18.76 -2.52
CA ALA A 63 -0.40 -18.43 -1.99
C ALA A 63 -0.61 -18.81 -0.51
N GLU A 64 0.39 -19.43 0.13
CA GLU A 64 0.33 -19.80 1.55
C GLU A 64 1.04 -18.77 2.42
N VAL A 65 0.33 -18.28 3.45
CA VAL A 65 0.93 -17.58 4.57
C VAL A 65 1.35 -18.62 5.60
N THR A 66 2.64 -18.87 5.72
CA THR A 66 3.16 -19.69 6.82
C THR A 66 3.35 -18.83 8.07
N ILE A 67 2.41 -18.94 9.01
CA ILE A 67 2.62 -18.42 10.38
C ILE A 67 3.63 -19.34 11.05
N ARG A 68 4.69 -18.77 11.61
CA ARG A 68 5.69 -19.53 12.36
C ARG A 68 5.49 -19.32 13.85
N ASP A 69 5.64 -20.40 14.61
CA ASP A 69 5.56 -20.37 16.07
C ASP A 69 6.75 -19.64 16.73
N THR A 70 7.86 -19.47 16.00
CA THR A 70 9.05 -18.74 16.49
C THR A 70 9.77 -17.98 15.37
N PRO A 71 10.10 -16.69 15.57
CA PRO A 71 10.89 -15.93 14.60
C PRO A 71 12.35 -16.40 14.56
N ARG A 72 12.98 -16.33 13.39
CA ARG A 72 14.45 -16.36 13.30
C ARG A 72 14.97 -15.03 13.81
N HIS A 73 16.04 -15.06 14.60
CA HIS A 73 16.62 -13.85 15.17
C HIS A 73 17.00 -12.86 14.06
N GLY A 74 16.45 -11.65 14.07
CA GLY A 74 16.74 -10.62 13.07
C GLY A 74 15.69 -10.42 11.97
N GLU A 75 14.71 -11.31 11.82
CA GLU A 75 13.74 -11.21 10.71
C GLU A 75 12.46 -10.42 11.13
N PRO A 76 12.02 -9.43 10.32
CA PRO A 76 10.71 -8.81 10.49
C PRO A 76 9.60 -9.78 10.06
N GLY A 77 8.47 -9.77 10.75
CA GLY A 77 7.36 -10.68 10.45
C GLY A 77 6.30 -10.72 11.55
N ILE A 78 5.14 -11.30 11.21
CA ILE A 78 4.03 -11.52 12.15
C ILE A 78 4.15 -12.92 12.74
N TYR A 79 4.00 -13.03 14.04
CA TYR A 79 4.02 -14.31 14.76
C TYR A 79 3.03 -14.30 15.91
N GLU A 80 2.68 -15.49 16.39
CA GLU A 80 1.95 -15.66 17.64
C GLU A 80 2.96 -15.73 18.79
N ALA A 81 2.84 -14.82 19.75
CA ALA A 81 3.66 -14.82 20.95
C ALA A 81 3.25 -15.97 21.89
N ARG A 82 4.12 -16.32 22.86
CA ARG A 82 3.89 -17.44 23.79
C ARG A 82 2.60 -17.32 24.63
N ASN A 83 2.06 -16.12 24.77
CA ASN A 83 0.81 -15.83 25.47
C ASN A 83 -0.42 -15.88 24.55
N GLY A 84 -0.27 -16.27 23.28
CA GLY A 84 -1.33 -16.30 22.28
C GLY A 84 -1.65 -14.94 21.66
N GLU A 85 -0.87 -13.89 21.97
CA GLU A 85 -1.05 -12.58 21.35
C GLU A 85 -0.38 -12.55 19.97
N LEU A 86 -1.02 -11.90 19.00
CA LEU A 86 -0.37 -11.60 17.73
C LEU A 86 0.72 -10.54 17.99
N ALA A 87 1.90 -10.73 17.40
CA ALA A 87 3.01 -9.80 17.51
C ALA A 87 3.67 -9.57 16.15
N LEU A 88 4.19 -8.37 15.94
CA LEU A 88 4.91 -7.96 14.76
C LEU A 88 6.35 -7.63 15.14
N SER A 89 7.31 -8.40 14.64
CA SER A 89 8.73 -8.10 14.79
C SER A 89 9.04 -6.81 14.05
N THR A 90 9.60 -5.85 14.77
CA THR A 90 10.12 -4.59 14.22
C THR A 90 11.65 -4.60 14.13
N GLN A 91 12.30 -5.74 14.39
CA GLN A 91 13.73 -5.87 14.23
C GLN A 91 14.11 -5.64 12.76
N GLY A 92 15.11 -4.80 12.52
CA GLY A 92 15.54 -4.42 11.16
C GLY A 92 14.63 -3.41 10.45
N THR A 93 13.54 -2.97 11.06
CA THR A 93 12.62 -1.98 10.47
C THR A 93 13.13 -0.55 10.70
N THR A 94 12.87 0.33 9.75
CA THR A 94 13.16 1.77 9.85
C THR A 94 12.09 2.49 10.68
N GLN A 95 12.40 3.69 11.19
CA GLN A 95 11.43 4.49 11.94
C GLN A 95 10.20 4.88 11.11
N ALA A 96 10.38 5.10 9.81
CA ALA A 96 9.28 5.39 8.89
C ALA A 96 8.33 4.18 8.74
N GLN A 97 8.88 2.97 8.60
CA GLN A 97 8.09 1.73 8.54
C GLN A 97 7.32 1.49 9.85
N ARG A 98 7.95 1.73 11.01
CA ARG A 98 7.26 1.65 12.31
C ARG A 98 6.12 2.65 12.45
N SER A 99 6.35 3.89 12.00
CA SER A 99 5.32 4.95 12.05
C SER A 99 4.14 4.62 11.14
N PHE A 100 4.41 4.08 9.95
CA PHE A 100 3.40 3.60 9.01
C PHE A 100 2.55 2.46 9.59
N LEU A 101 3.18 1.48 10.23
CA LEU A 101 2.47 0.38 10.90
C LEU A 101 1.59 0.92 12.04
N ALA A 102 2.11 1.81 12.88
CA ALA A 102 1.34 2.42 13.95
C ALA A 102 0.12 3.20 13.44
N ASP A 103 0.25 3.86 12.29
CA ASP A 103 -0.82 4.62 11.63
C ASP A 103 -1.94 3.70 11.11
N ILE A 104 -1.59 2.64 10.39
CA ILE A 104 -2.57 1.70 9.81
C ILE A 104 -3.38 0.96 10.88
N PHE A 105 -2.79 0.70 12.04
CA PHE A 105 -3.48 0.01 13.13
C PHE A 105 -3.91 0.98 14.24
N GLN A 106 -3.83 2.30 14.01
CA GLN A 106 -4.31 3.36 14.92
C GLN A 106 -3.95 3.18 16.40
N GLY A 107 -2.75 2.65 16.69
CA GLY A 107 -2.31 2.44 18.07
C GLY A 107 -2.90 1.21 18.78
N GLU A 108 -3.46 0.23 18.06
CA GLU A 108 -3.81 -1.09 18.60
C GLU A 108 -2.58 -1.96 18.93
N PHE A 109 -1.47 -1.33 19.32
CA PHE A 109 -0.22 -1.97 19.67
C PHE A 109 0.28 -1.55 21.04
N LYS A 110 0.90 -2.49 21.75
CA LYS A 110 1.78 -2.22 22.88
C LYS A 110 3.23 -2.49 22.48
N GLY A 111 4.09 -1.52 22.73
CA GLY A 111 5.53 -1.71 22.74
C GLY A 111 6.00 -1.99 24.17
N TYR A 112 6.94 -2.92 24.33
CA TYR A 112 7.61 -3.14 25.61
C TYR A 112 9.06 -2.64 25.52
N ALA A 113 9.53 -1.97 26.56
CA ALA A 113 10.88 -1.44 26.61
C ALA A 113 11.91 -2.57 26.42
N GLY A 114 12.86 -2.35 25.51
CA GLY A 114 13.90 -3.34 25.18
C GLY A 114 13.47 -4.44 24.20
N GLN A 115 12.22 -4.43 23.70
CA GLN A 115 11.75 -5.39 22.71
C GLN A 115 11.67 -4.75 21.33
N HIS A 116 12.11 -5.47 20.30
CA HIS A 116 11.96 -5.09 18.90
C HIS A 116 10.67 -5.70 18.32
N ALA A 117 9.55 -5.52 19.01
CA ALA A 117 8.26 -6.05 18.59
C ALA A 117 7.10 -5.16 19.04
N LEU A 118 6.03 -5.16 18.25
CA LEU A 118 4.74 -4.54 18.56
C LEU A 118 3.72 -5.64 18.80
N TYR A 119 3.02 -5.59 19.93
CA TYR A 119 2.03 -6.60 20.34
C TYR A 119 0.64 -6.05 20.13
N PHE A 120 -0.22 -6.77 19.39
CA PHE A 120 -1.58 -6.31 19.15
C PHE A 120 -2.38 -6.34 20.47
N THR A 121 -3.10 -5.27 20.78
CA THR A 121 -3.92 -5.19 22.00
C THR A 121 -5.24 -5.95 21.89
N THR A 122 -5.59 -6.41 20.68
CA THR A 122 -6.80 -7.16 20.37
C THR A 122 -6.43 -8.40 19.57
N GLN A 123 -7.23 -9.47 19.69
CA GLN A 123 -7.04 -10.70 18.89
C GLN A 123 -7.46 -10.52 17.43
N CYS A 124 -8.20 -9.46 17.13
CA CYS A 124 -8.70 -9.13 15.80
C CYS A 124 -8.45 -7.64 15.53
N PRO A 125 -7.20 -7.24 15.26
CA PRO A 125 -6.89 -5.85 15.04
C PRO A 125 -7.58 -5.33 13.78
N THR A 126 -8.17 -4.15 13.89
CA THR A 126 -8.86 -3.53 12.74
C THR A 126 -7.82 -2.82 11.90
N LEU A 127 -7.69 -3.25 10.65
CA LEU A 127 -6.83 -2.57 9.68
C LEU A 127 -7.54 -1.28 9.25
N HIS A 128 -7.13 -0.15 9.81
CA HIS A 128 -7.58 1.15 9.33
C HIS A 128 -6.75 1.52 8.12
N ILE A 129 -7.20 1.05 6.96
CA ILE A 129 -6.59 1.43 5.70
C ILE A 129 -6.96 2.91 5.46
N PRO A 130 -6.01 3.85 5.46
CA PRO A 130 -6.29 5.22 5.03
C PRO A 130 -6.92 5.18 3.64
N SER A 131 -7.84 6.08 3.33
CA SER A 131 -8.59 6.06 2.07
C SER A 131 -7.71 6.11 0.81
N TYR A 132 -6.45 6.54 0.91
CA TYR A 132 -5.44 6.48 -0.17
C TYR A 132 -4.78 5.10 -0.35
N LEU A 133 -5.11 4.09 0.48
CA LEU A 133 -4.63 2.71 0.41
C LEU A 133 -5.78 1.68 0.27
N ALA A 134 -7.04 2.13 0.30
CA ALA A 134 -8.22 1.26 0.26
C ALA A 134 -8.50 0.83 -1.18
N LEU A 135 -7.97 -0.33 -1.59
CA LEU A 135 -8.31 -1.00 -2.85
C LEU A 135 -9.83 -1.24 -2.92
N SER A 136 -10.48 -0.64 -3.92
CA SER A 136 -11.90 -0.85 -4.19
C SER A 136 -12.13 -2.27 -4.72
N SER A 137 -12.90 -3.08 -3.99
CA SER A 137 -13.17 -4.49 -4.28
C SER A 137 -14.27 -4.70 -5.33
N THR A 138 -14.13 -4.07 -6.49
CA THR A 138 -14.94 -4.38 -7.67
C THR A 138 -14.03 -4.29 -8.90
N VAL A 139 -13.43 -5.43 -9.24
CA VAL A 139 -12.54 -5.57 -10.40
C VAL A 139 -13.41 -5.85 -11.63
N ASP A 140 -13.66 -4.81 -12.42
CA ASP A 140 -14.07 -4.97 -13.81
C ASP A 140 -12.79 -5.14 -14.66
N HIS A 141 -12.61 -6.31 -15.28
CA HIS A 141 -11.41 -6.68 -16.04
C HIS A 141 -11.33 -5.98 -17.41
N LYS A 142 -11.31 -4.64 -17.43
CA LYS A 142 -11.03 -3.87 -18.64
C LYS A 142 -9.82 -2.95 -18.45
N ALA A 143 -8.64 -3.57 -18.56
CA ALA A 143 -7.36 -2.92 -18.86
C ALA A 143 -7.05 -1.60 -18.11
N THR A 144 -7.09 -1.61 -16.78
CA THR A 144 -6.34 -0.65 -15.97
C THR A 144 -5.18 -1.39 -15.30
N SER A 145 -4.01 -1.31 -15.92
CA SER A 145 -2.76 -1.77 -15.35
C SER A 145 -2.50 -1.02 -14.05
N ASN A 146 -2.61 -1.70 -12.90
CA ASN A 146 -2.20 -1.14 -11.62
C ASN A 146 -0.79 -0.56 -11.74
N PRO A 147 -0.53 0.66 -11.23
CA PRO A 147 0.79 1.26 -11.27
C PRO A 147 1.79 0.35 -10.54
N ALA A 148 3.01 0.23 -11.07
CA ALA A 148 4.07 -0.49 -10.37
C ALA A 148 4.37 0.20 -9.03
N LEU A 149 4.92 -0.51 -8.05
CA LEU A 149 5.26 0.09 -6.73
C LEU A 149 6.16 1.33 -6.85
N ALA A 150 7.08 1.32 -7.81
CA ALA A 150 7.92 2.47 -8.14
C ALA A 150 7.12 3.66 -8.67
N ASP A 151 6.03 3.42 -9.40
CA ASP A 151 5.13 4.46 -9.87
C ASP A 151 4.34 5.06 -8.71
N ILE A 152 3.88 4.24 -7.76
CA ILE A 152 3.17 4.71 -6.57
C ILE A 152 4.03 5.69 -5.77
N GLN A 153 5.29 5.36 -5.49
CA GLN A 153 6.19 6.28 -4.76
C GLN A 153 6.42 7.60 -5.50
N ARG A 154 6.59 7.56 -6.82
CA ARG A 154 6.78 8.75 -7.66
C ARG A 154 5.52 9.61 -7.70
N LEU A 155 4.35 8.98 -7.85
CA LEU A 155 3.04 9.63 -7.81
C LEU A 155 2.78 10.28 -6.46
N THR A 156 3.11 9.60 -5.35
CA THR A 156 2.93 10.14 -3.99
C THR A 156 3.77 11.40 -3.78
N LYS A 157 5.00 11.45 -4.28
CA LYS A 157 5.85 12.66 -4.22
C LYS A 157 5.23 13.83 -4.99
N LEU A 158 4.67 13.59 -6.17
CA LEU A 158 3.95 14.63 -6.92
C LEU A 158 2.66 15.07 -6.22
N ALA A 159 1.86 14.12 -5.72
CA ALA A 159 0.62 14.44 -5.02
C ALA A 159 0.90 15.27 -3.74
N GLY A 160 2.00 14.97 -3.04
CA GLY A 160 2.40 15.66 -1.82
C GLY A 160 2.69 17.16 -1.98
N ILE A 161 2.99 17.63 -3.20
CA ILE A 161 3.23 19.07 -3.45
C ILE A 161 1.95 19.85 -3.78
N VAL A 162 0.80 19.20 -4.01
CA VAL A 162 -0.48 19.88 -4.33
C VAL A 162 -0.86 20.97 -3.31
N PRO A 163 -0.78 20.73 -1.98
CA PRO A 163 -1.11 21.76 -0.99
C PRO A 163 -0.17 22.97 -1.07
N ILE A 164 1.11 22.73 -1.38
CA ILE A 164 2.13 23.78 -1.51
C ILE A 164 1.84 24.67 -2.73
N LEU A 165 1.53 24.03 -3.87
CA LEU A 165 1.24 24.73 -5.13
C LEU A 165 -0.08 25.51 -5.09
N SER A 166 -0.99 25.18 -4.17
CA SER A 166 -2.28 25.86 -4.02
C SER A 166 -2.20 27.14 -3.18
N GLN A 167 -1.08 27.38 -2.49
CA GLN A 167 -0.90 28.54 -1.59
C GLN A 167 -0.57 29.86 -2.32
N GLY A 168 -0.43 29.86 -3.65
CA GLY A 168 -0.12 31.06 -4.44
C GLY A 168 1.24 31.70 -4.11
N LYS A 169 2.20 30.90 -3.60
CA LYS A 169 3.56 31.36 -3.29
C LYS A 169 4.35 31.69 -4.57
N SER A 170 5.47 32.39 -4.45
CA SER A 170 6.36 32.62 -5.60
C SER A 170 7.09 31.34 -6.00
N PHE A 171 7.52 31.24 -7.26
CA PHE A 171 8.31 30.11 -7.75
C PHE A 171 9.56 29.85 -6.88
N ALA A 172 10.32 30.89 -6.57
CA ALA A 172 11.51 30.81 -5.72
C ALA A 172 11.24 30.16 -4.34
N THR A 173 10.03 30.31 -3.80
CA THR A 173 9.65 29.69 -2.51
C THR A 173 9.39 28.19 -2.64
N VAL A 174 8.87 27.74 -3.79
CA VAL A 174 8.39 26.37 -3.99
C VAL A 174 9.30 25.53 -4.90
N GLU A 175 10.30 26.15 -5.54
CA GLU A 175 11.18 25.53 -6.52
C GLU A 175 11.81 24.23 -5.99
N SER A 176 12.37 24.26 -4.78
CA SER A 176 13.02 23.08 -4.18
C SER A 176 12.04 21.90 -4.02
N SER A 177 10.80 22.19 -3.65
CA SER A 177 9.75 21.18 -3.51
C SER A 177 9.34 20.60 -4.86
N ILE A 178 9.22 21.46 -5.88
CA ILE A 178 8.93 21.04 -7.25
C ILE A 178 10.05 20.14 -7.78
N ARG A 179 11.31 20.59 -7.71
CA ARG A 179 12.48 19.85 -8.21
C ARG A 179 12.62 18.50 -7.51
N LEU A 180 12.41 18.45 -6.19
CA LEU A 180 12.42 17.20 -5.44
C LEU A 180 11.32 16.22 -5.90
N ALA A 181 10.11 16.73 -6.15
CA ALA A 181 8.98 15.90 -6.57
C ALA A 181 9.16 15.32 -7.98
N ILE A 182 9.73 16.10 -8.91
CA ILE A 182 9.89 15.67 -10.32
C ILE A 182 11.21 14.93 -10.58
N GLY A 183 12.23 15.05 -9.71
CA GLY A 183 13.59 14.55 -9.96
C GLY A 183 13.71 13.05 -10.25
N GLY A 184 12.72 12.23 -9.84
CA GLY A 184 12.67 10.79 -10.10
C GLY A 184 11.93 10.36 -11.37
N TRP A 185 11.50 11.31 -12.21
CA TRP A 185 10.61 11.03 -13.35
C TRP A 185 11.32 10.96 -14.71
N CYS A 186 12.63 11.18 -14.77
CA CYS A 186 13.37 11.11 -16.03
C CYS A 186 13.41 9.66 -16.57
N LYS A 187 12.78 9.44 -17.72
CA LYS A 187 12.82 8.17 -18.45
C LYS A 187 14.12 8.01 -19.23
N GLU A 188 14.85 6.92 -18.99
CA GLU A 188 16.02 6.55 -19.78
C GLU A 188 15.62 6.03 -21.16
N GLY A 189 16.49 6.23 -22.17
CA GLY A 189 16.23 5.80 -23.56
C GLY A 189 15.09 6.53 -24.29
N PHE A 190 14.37 7.44 -23.63
CA PHE A 190 13.27 8.18 -24.23
C PHE A 190 13.75 9.32 -25.15
N ASN A 191 13.34 9.26 -26.42
CA ASN A 191 13.63 10.28 -27.44
C ASN A 191 12.70 11.51 -27.27
N TRP A 192 12.94 12.27 -26.20
CA TRP A 192 12.14 13.45 -25.87
C TRP A 192 12.12 14.56 -26.95
N PRO A 193 13.20 14.83 -27.75
CA PRO A 193 13.14 15.84 -28.79
C PRO A 193 12.21 15.45 -29.94
N ALA A 194 12.18 14.16 -30.32
CA ALA A 194 11.21 13.68 -31.30
C ALA A 194 9.79 13.68 -30.74
N TRP A 195 9.64 13.35 -29.46
CA TRP A 195 8.33 13.27 -28.81
C TRP A 195 7.65 14.64 -28.64
N ILE A 196 8.38 15.71 -28.32
CA ILE A 196 7.78 17.02 -28.03
C ILE A 196 7.02 17.63 -29.22
N GLY A 197 7.34 17.21 -30.44
CA GLY A 197 6.64 17.57 -31.67
C GLY A 197 5.56 16.59 -32.11
N SER A 198 5.27 15.55 -31.32
CA SER A 198 4.24 14.55 -31.64
C SER A 198 2.83 15.02 -31.28
N ASP A 199 1.83 14.36 -31.88
CA ASP A 199 0.42 14.57 -31.55
C ASP A 199 0.12 14.25 -30.07
N GLU A 200 0.78 13.24 -29.50
CA GLU A 200 0.63 12.88 -28.08
C GLU A 200 1.07 14.03 -27.18
N ALA A 201 2.25 14.61 -27.44
CA ALA A 201 2.76 15.73 -26.65
C ALA A 201 1.90 16.98 -26.80
N THR A 202 1.43 17.26 -28.02
CA THR A 202 0.53 18.38 -28.31
C THR A 202 -0.80 18.22 -27.58
N THR A 203 -1.39 17.02 -27.66
CA THR A 203 -2.65 16.69 -27.00
C THR A 203 -2.53 16.77 -25.48
N LEU A 204 -1.41 16.35 -24.89
CA LEU A 204 -1.20 16.42 -23.44
C LEU A 204 -1.00 17.83 -22.89
N ARG A 205 -0.83 18.85 -23.75
CA ARG A 205 -0.86 20.26 -23.33
C ARG A 205 -2.28 20.78 -23.10
N ASP A 206 -3.28 20.10 -23.66
CA ASP A 206 -4.68 20.39 -23.41
C ASP A 206 -5.02 20.02 -21.95
N PRO A 207 -5.54 20.97 -21.15
CA PRO A 207 -6.06 20.72 -19.81
C PRO A 207 -6.89 19.44 -19.66
N ASP A 208 -7.86 19.22 -20.54
CA ASP A 208 -8.83 18.12 -20.39
C ASP A 208 -8.17 16.76 -20.63
N ARG A 209 -7.15 16.75 -21.50
CA ARG A 209 -6.36 15.56 -21.81
C ARG A 209 -5.35 15.23 -20.73
N LEU A 210 -4.75 16.26 -20.12
CA LEU A 210 -3.86 16.08 -19.00
C LEU A 210 -4.58 15.50 -17.78
N ASP A 211 -5.84 15.90 -17.54
CA ASP A 211 -6.66 15.39 -16.44
C ASP A 211 -7.02 13.89 -16.59
N GLN A 212 -6.82 13.33 -17.78
CA GLN A 212 -6.96 11.90 -18.09
C GLN A 212 -5.61 11.19 -18.33
N ALA A 213 -4.48 11.87 -18.13
CA ALA A 213 -3.18 11.31 -18.44
C ALA A 213 -2.86 10.06 -17.59
N THR A 214 -2.24 9.07 -18.21
CA THR A 214 -1.72 7.87 -17.55
C THR A 214 -0.38 8.17 -16.84
N PRO A 215 0.06 7.33 -15.88
CA PRO A 215 1.40 7.47 -15.28
C PRO A 215 2.53 7.55 -16.32
N ALA A 216 2.45 6.73 -17.38
CA ALA A 216 3.45 6.73 -18.45
C ALA A 216 3.47 8.05 -19.24
N GLN A 217 2.32 8.69 -19.43
CA GLN A 217 2.22 10.00 -20.08
C GLN A 217 2.77 11.12 -19.18
N LEU A 218 2.49 11.08 -17.88
CA LEU A 218 3.11 11.99 -16.91
C LEU A 218 4.64 11.84 -16.90
N GLU A 219 5.16 10.61 -16.98
CA GLU A 219 6.59 10.34 -17.07
C GLU A 219 7.23 10.96 -18.31
N LYS A 220 6.62 10.80 -19.48
CA LYS A 220 7.11 11.44 -20.73
C LYS A 220 7.10 12.96 -20.61
N LEU A 221 6.01 13.54 -20.11
CA LEU A 221 5.85 14.98 -19.95
C LEU A 221 6.88 15.58 -18.98
N LEU A 222 7.04 14.96 -17.80
CA LEU A 222 8.02 15.39 -16.80
C LEU A 222 9.47 15.16 -17.25
N THR A 223 9.73 14.12 -18.05
CA THR A 223 11.05 13.91 -18.66
C THR A 223 11.36 15.02 -19.66
N ALA A 224 10.43 15.34 -20.55
CA ALA A 224 10.61 16.40 -21.54
C ALA A 224 10.84 17.76 -20.85
N MET A 225 10.02 18.09 -19.84
CA MET A 225 10.16 19.33 -19.08
C MET A 225 11.51 19.44 -18.36
N GLN A 226 11.94 18.40 -17.65
CA GLN A 226 13.24 18.40 -16.94
C GLN A 226 14.43 18.48 -17.89
N ARG A 227 14.36 17.82 -19.05
CA ARG A 227 15.44 17.88 -20.03
C ARG A 227 15.46 19.22 -20.72
N GLN A 228 14.31 19.79 -21.07
CA GLN A 228 14.21 21.12 -21.67
C GLN A 228 14.72 22.21 -20.71
N ASP A 229 14.45 22.11 -19.41
CA ASP A 229 14.97 23.05 -18.39
C ASP A 229 16.51 23.11 -18.33
N ARG A 230 17.21 22.04 -18.78
CA ARG A 230 18.68 22.04 -18.87
C ARG A 230 19.22 22.79 -20.09
N PHE A 231 18.38 23.03 -21.11
CA PHE A 231 18.76 23.69 -22.36
C PHE A 231 18.13 25.08 -22.50
N ALA A 232 17.00 25.31 -21.83
CA ALA A 232 16.26 26.56 -21.81
C ALA A 232 15.91 26.88 -20.36
N ASP A 233 16.68 27.81 -19.78
CA ASP A 233 16.47 28.28 -18.41
C ASP A 233 15.03 28.78 -18.21
N GLY A 234 14.46 28.45 -17.06
CA GLY A 234 13.11 28.89 -16.69
C GLY A 234 11.97 28.05 -17.29
N THR A 235 12.25 26.89 -17.89
CA THR A 235 11.19 25.99 -18.38
C THR A 235 10.27 25.55 -17.25
N ILE A 236 10.83 25.12 -16.11
CA ILE A 236 10.05 24.71 -14.93
C ILE A 236 9.31 25.91 -14.32
N GLU A 237 9.94 27.09 -14.26
CA GLU A 237 9.30 28.31 -13.77
C GLU A 237 8.10 28.73 -14.63
N THR A 238 8.23 28.60 -15.95
CA THR A 238 7.14 28.86 -16.91
C THR A 238 6.00 27.85 -16.73
N ALA A 239 6.32 26.57 -16.56
CA ALA A 239 5.34 25.53 -16.27
C ALA A 239 4.65 25.72 -14.90
N TYR A 240 5.36 26.28 -13.92
CA TYR A 240 4.79 26.69 -12.65
C TYR A 240 3.81 27.85 -12.82
N SER A 241 4.24 28.93 -13.48
CA SER A 241 3.47 30.16 -13.66
C SER A 241 2.19 29.95 -14.49
N SER A 242 2.24 29.04 -15.47
CA SER A 242 1.06 28.63 -16.25
C SER A 242 0.12 27.68 -15.51
N GLY A 243 0.50 27.19 -14.33
CA GLY A 243 -0.28 26.21 -13.55
C GLY A 243 -0.17 24.77 -14.05
N LEU A 244 0.66 24.48 -15.05
CA LEU A 244 0.87 23.15 -15.60
C LEU A 244 1.40 22.18 -14.53
N ILE A 245 2.39 22.59 -13.73
CA ILE A 245 2.94 21.74 -12.66
C ILE A 245 1.87 21.39 -11.61
N ARG A 246 0.98 22.35 -11.29
CA ARG A 246 -0.14 22.11 -10.37
C ARG A 246 -1.10 21.07 -10.93
N ARG A 247 -1.46 21.15 -12.21
CA ARG A 247 -2.33 20.17 -12.86
C ARG A 247 -1.69 18.78 -12.91
N ILE A 248 -0.40 18.68 -13.23
CA ILE A 248 0.34 17.41 -13.18
C ILE A 248 0.29 16.79 -11.78
N ALA A 249 0.53 17.60 -10.74
CA ALA A 249 0.48 17.14 -9.35
C ALA A 249 -0.93 16.70 -8.93
N GLN A 250 -1.97 17.43 -9.36
CA GLN A 250 -3.37 17.07 -9.13
C GLN A 250 -3.73 15.77 -9.85
N ARG A 251 -3.27 15.58 -11.09
CA ARG A 251 -3.47 14.33 -11.83
C ARG A 251 -2.80 13.14 -11.13
N ALA A 252 -1.59 13.32 -10.62
CA ALA A 252 -0.92 12.29 -9.85
C ALA A 252 -1.72 11.89 -8.59
N ALA A 253 -2.30 12.86 -7.89
CA ALA A 253 -3.18 12.60 -6.75
C ALA A 253 -4.45 11.84 -7.17
N ALA A 254 -5.06 12.19 -8.30
CA ALA A 254 -6.24 11.50 -8.82
C ALA A 254 -5.94 10.03 -9.20
N ILE A 255 -4.78 9.75 -9.80
CA ILE A 255 -4.35 8.38 -10.12
C ILE A 255 -4.24 7.53 -8.84
N LEU A 256 -3.68 8.08 -7.76
CA LEU A 256 -3.55 7.38 -6.48
C LEU A 256 -4.88 7.08 -5.81
N GLN A 257 -5.91 7.91 -6.06
CA GLN A 257 -7.27 7.66 -5.56
C GLN A 257 -8.02 6.61 -6.39
N GLN A 258 -7.55 6.34 -7.60
CA GLN A 258 -8.13 5.36 -8.54
C GLN A 258 -7.46 3.99 -8.48
N SER A 259 -6.32 3.87 -7.78
CA SER A 259 -5.52 2.64 -7.64
C SER A 259 -5.76 1.96 -6.30
#